data_AF-A0A200QH57-F1
#
_entry.id   AF-A0A200QH57-F1
#
_cell.length_a   1.000
_cell.length_b   1.000
_cell.length_c   1.000
_cell.angle_alpha   90.00
_cell.angle_beta   90.00
_cell.angle_gamma   90.00
#
_symmetry.space_group_name_H-M   'P 1'
#
loop_
_entity.id
_entity.type
_entity.pdbx_description
1 polymer ?
#
loop_
_entity_poly.entity_id
_entity_poly.type
_entity_poly.pdbx_seq_one_letter_code
_entity_poly.pdbx_strand_id
1 'polypeptide(L)'
;MDISGAPKTDNKFPLSFYYRIADQLITQANQCRDEQNTTDLYTTLNRYCSLLSIVPQHRSYSTYSAKEKLHHNKIHEEYIKELEYLKPQLSCNSSSEKDLASPSNGQKKLKFCQKAETENQSCDNKGNIGLASAITLDSCTRCSSPCSTFSTMDMDWSVNVHLVTQSSPSPALSYIQNMPQASSVSHITVADSTRKYSKSFFQDIHISARLMEDFLELASDNTKKDLETCGVLAAFLKDRIFYVTTLIIPKQESTSNSCQAINEEEIYAIQDEHSLFPLGWIHTHPSQTCFMSSIDLHTQFSYQVMLPEAVAVVMAPTDSSRSYGIFRLSVPGGIDVLRECDERGFHSHQEPSDGSPIYEDCSNVYINPNLRFEIFDLR
;
A
#
# COMPACT_ATOMS: atom_id res chain seq x y z
N MET A 1 16.14 -15.48 -15.68
CA MET A 1 15.86 -14.09 -15.29
C MET A 1 17.19 -13.48 -14.90
N ASP A 2 17.50 -12.29 -15.38
CA ASP A 2 18.68 -11.57 -14.94
C ASP A 2 18.40 -10.97 -13.56
N ILE A 3 19.40 -10.94 -12.67
CA ILE A 3 19.25 -10.48 -11.27
C ILE A 3 20.10 -9.21 -11.05
N SER A 4 20.27 -8.44 -12.12
CA SER A 4 21.00 -7.16 -12.18
C SER A 4 20.04 -5.95 -12.08
N GLY A 5 19.05 -6.02 -11.18
CA GLY A 5 18.03 -4.96 -11.05
C GLY A 5 16.99 -5.18 -9.95
N ALA A 6 17.31 -5.95 -8.90
CA ALA A 6 16.40 -6.10 -7.76
C ALA A 6 16.29 -4.76 -6.99
N PRO A 7 15.09 -4.31 -6.57
CA PRO A 7 14.98 -3.11 -5.76
C PRO A 7 15.71 -3.28 -4.42
N LYS A 8 16.34 -2.20 -3.96
CA LYS A 8 16.99 -2.13 -2.63
C LYS A 8 15.99 -1.63 -1.60
N THR A 9 16.07 -2.11 -0.36
CA THR A 9 15.40 -1.47 0.79
C THR A 9 16.04 -0.13 1.09
N ASP A 10 15.23 0.92 1.27
CA ASP A 10 15.69 2.12 1.97
C ASP A 10 15.96 1.78 3.45
N ASN A 11 17.12 2.17 3.94
CA ASN A 11 17.59 1.90 5.28
C ASN A 11 17.23 3.02 6.29
N LYS A 12 16.63 4.12 5.85
CA LYS A 12 16.12 5.21 6.72
C LYS A 12 15.01 4.69 7.62
N PHE A 13 14.02 4.03 7.02
CA PHE A 13 12.85 3.46 7.71
C PHE A 13 13.25 2.24 8.56
N PRO A 14 12.56 1.98 9.69
CA PRO A 14 12.81 0.81 10.50
C PRO A 14 12.31 -0.47 9.79
N LEU A 15 12.97 -1.60 10.01
CA LEU A 15 12.61 -2.86 9.35
C LEU A 15 11.20 -3.36 9.70
N SER A 16 10.70 -2.99 10.89
CA SER A 16 9.31 -3.23 11.28
C SER A 16 8.32 -2.60 10.29
N PHE A 17 8.63 -1.44 9.70
CA PHE A 17 7.76 -0.79 8.70
C PHE A 17 7.48 -1.72 7.51
N TYR A 18 8.52 -2.35 6.95
CA TYR A 18 8.36 -3.30 5.84
C TYR A 18 7.51 -4.51 6.22
N TYR A 19 7.66 -5.05 7.44
CA TYR A 19 6.84 -6.17 7.90
C TYR A 19 5.37 -5.78 8.13
N ARG A 20 5.11 -4.57 8.64
CA ARG A 20 3.75 -4.02 8.77
C ARG A 20 3.01 -3.97 7.43
N ILE A 21 3.66 -3.54 6.33
CA ILE A 21 3.08 -3.60 4.98
C ILE A 21 2.83 -5.06 4.56
N ALA A 22 3.74 -5.98 4.90
CA ALA A 22 3.58 -7.40 4.60
C ALA A 22 2.36 -8.03 5.33
N ASP A 23 2.11 -7.66 6.59
CA ASP A 23 0.94 -8.09 7.37
C ASP A 23 -0.38 -7.51 6.81
N GLN A 24 -0.36 -6.25 6.35
CA GLN A 24 -1.51 -5.66 5.66
C GLN A 24 -1.80 -6.36 4.32
N LEU A 25 -0.77 -6.76 3.57
CA LEU A 25 -0.92 -7.56 2.35
C LEU A 25 -1.40 -9.00 2.63
N ILE A 26 -1.02 -9.61 3.75
CA ILE A 26 -1.57 -10.90 4.22
C ILE A 26 -3.07 -10.77 4.50
N THR A 27 -3.47 -9.69 5.20
CA THR A 27 -4.86 -9.39 5.53
C THR A 27 -5.71 -9.19 4.26
N GLN A 28 -5.22 -8.41 3.30
CA GLN A 28 -5.85 -8.29 1.97
C GLN A 28 -5.95 -9.63 1.24
N ALA A 29 -4.91 -10.46 1.24
CA ALA A 29 -4.93 -11.75 0.56
C ALA A 29 -6.01 -12.68 1.15
N ASN A 30 -6.27 -12.60 2.47
CA ASN A 30 -7.36 -13.34 3.10
C ASN A 30 -8.73 -12.81 2.64
N GLN A 31 -8.95 -11.49 2.67
CA GLN A 31 -10.19 -10.88 2.16
C GLN A 31 -10.45 -11.24 0.68
N CYS A 32 -9.43 -11.20 -0.19
CA CYS A 32 -9.57 -11.60 -1.59
C CYS A 32 -9.94 -13.09 -1.77
N ARG A 33 -9.58 -13.98 -0.82
CA ARG A 33 -10.02 -15.39 -0.83
C ARG A 33 -11.49 -15.51 -0.40
N ASP A 34 -11.91 -14.79 0.64
CA ASP A 34 -13.30 -14.78 1.12
C ASP A 34 -14.26 -14.19 0.06
N GLU A 35 -13.84 -13.14 -0.63
CA GLU A 35 -14.55 -12.53 -1.77
C GLU A 35 -14.46 -13.34 -3.08
N GLN A 36 -13.66 -14.43 -3.10
CA GLN A 36 -13.36 -15.25 -4.29
C GLN A 36 -12.76 -14.47 -5.47
N ASN A 37 -12.11 -13.33 -5.19
CA ASN A 37 -11.54 -12.43 -6.17
C ASN A 37 -10.12 -12.90 -6.59
N THR A 38 -10.06 -13.90 -7.47
CA THR A 38 -8.81 -14.52 -7.94
C THR A 38 -7.82 -13.52 -8.56
N THR A 39 -8.31 -12.43 -9.17
CA THR A 39 -7.45 -11.45 -9.84
C THR A 39 -6.72 -10.59 -8.83
N ASP A 40 -7.42 -10.09 -7.81
CA ASP A 40 -6.84 -9.19 -6.81
C ASP A 40 -6.01 -9.97 -5.80
N LEU A 41 -6.43 -11.20 -5.48
CA LEU A 41 -5.59 -12.18 -4.80
C LEU A 41 -4.22 -12.32 -5.51
N TYR A 42 -4.20 -12.60 -6.82
CA TYR A 42 -2.96 -12.73 -7.58
C TYR A 42 -2.10 -11.46 -7.53
N THR A 43 -2.68 -10.27 -7.64
CA THR A 43 -1.95 -9.01 -7.50
C THR A 43 -1.36 -8.82 -6.09
N THR A 44 -2.13 -9.06 -5.04
CA THR A 44 -1.69 -8.92 -3.64
C THR A 44 -0.60 -9.93 -3.27
N LEU A 45 -0.72 -11.18 -3.71
CA LEU A 45 0.31 -12.21 -3.52
C LEU A 45 1.63 -11.80 -4.22
N ASN A 46 1.57 -11.26 -5.44
CA ASN A 46 2.78 -10.77 -6.13
C ASN A 46 3.40 -9.58 -5.39
N ARG A 47 2.61 -8.61 -4.92
CA ARG A 47 3.10 -7.48 -4.11
C ARG A 47 3.83 -7.96 -2.86
N TYR A 48 3.26 -8.92 -2.13
CA TYR A 48 3.89 -9.52 -0.95
C TYR A 48 5.25 -10.16 -1.31
N CYS A 49 5.30 -10.97 -2.36
CA CYS A 49 6.55 -11.61 -2.79
C CYS A 49 7.61 -10.60 -3.28
N SER A 50 7.21 -9.52 -3.96
CA SER A 50 8.12 -8.44 -4.33
C SER A 50 8.69 -7.73 -3.10
N LEU A 51 7.85 -7.39 -2.11
CA LEU A 51 8.26 -6.76 -0.85
C LEU A 51 9.21 -7.68 -0.05
N LEU A 52 8.89 -8.97 0.08
CA LEU A 52 9.74 -9.92 0.80
C LEU A 52 11.04 -10.25 0.05
N SER A 53 11.13 -10.00 -1.25
CA SER A 53 12.40 -10.10 -2.00
C SER A 53 13.41 -8.99 -1.63
N ILE A 54 12.94 -7.83 -1.16
CA ILE A 54 13.81 -6.72 -0.78
C ILE A 54 14.19 -6.74 0.70
N VAL A 55 13.27 -7.11 1.60
CA VAL A 55 13.43 -7.15 3.06
C VAL A 55 14.79 -7.72 3.56
N PRO A 56 15.35 -8.81 3.00
CA PRO A 56 16.65 -9.35 3.40
C PRO A 56 17.87 -8.41 3.20
N GLN A 57 17.74 -7.36 2.38
CA GLN A 57 18.80 -6.40 2.06
C GLN A 57 18.94 -5.28 3.12
N HIS A 58 17.99 -5.15 4.05
CA HIS A 58 17.97 -4.07 5.03
C HIS A 58 19.06 -4.22 6.10
N ARG A 59 19.70 -3.13 6.50
CA ARG A 59 20.84 -3.09 7.47
C ARG A 59 20.57 -3.83 8.77
N SER A 60 19.34 -3.76 9.27
CA SER A 60 18.92 -4.41 10.52
C SER A 60 18.47 -5.86 10.34
N TYR A 61 18.34 -6.38 9.11
CA TYR A 61 17.78 -7.71 8.84
C TYR A 61 18.57 -8.84 9.50
N SER A 62 19.89 -8.69 9.65
CA SER A 62 20.72 -9.66 10.39
C SER A 62 20.31 -9.75 11.87
N THR A 63 20.20 -8.62 12.57
CA THR A 63 19.93 -8.51 14.01
C THR A 63 18.46 -8.56 14.41
N TYR A 64 17.54 -8.37 13.45
CA TYR A 64 16.09 -8.34 13.70
C TYR A 64 15.54 -9.68 14.22
N SER A 65 14.30 -9.67 14.70
CA SER A 65 13.56 -10.84 15.23
C SER A 65 13.62 -12.07 14.32
N ALA A 66 14.16 -13.18 14.85
CA ALA A 66 14.16 -14.47 14.16
C ALA A 66 12.75 -15.08 14.04
N LYS A 67 11.81 -14.68 14.91
CA LYS A 67 10.41 -15.13 14.90
C LYS A 67 9.67 -14.54 13.69
N GLU A 68 9.77 -13.23 13.47
CA GLU A 68 9.15 -12.57 12.31
C GLU A 68 9.74 -13.07 10.99
N LYS A 69 11.08 -13.16 10.87
CA LYS A 69 11.72 -13.76 9.69
C LYS A 69 11.17 -15.15 9.36
N LEU A 70 11.07 -16.03 10.37
CA LEU A 70 10.55 -17.39 10.19
C LEU A 70 9.04 -17.41 9.87
N HIS A 71 8.27 -16.42 10.35
CA HIS A 71 6.85 -16.28 10.02
C HIS A 71 6.67 -15.91 8.55
N HIS A 72 7.25 -14.78 8.11
CA HIS A 72 7.06 -14.28 6.75
C HIS A 72 7.69 -15.19 5.68
N ASN A 73 8.81 -15.88 5.99
CA ASN A 73 9.42 -16.82 5.05
C ASN A 73 8.51 -18.01 4.74
N LYS A 74 7.75 -18.53 5.72
CA LYS A 74 6.76 -19.61 5.48
C LYS A 74 5.63 -19.14 4.59
N ILE A 75 5.06 -17.96 4.89
CA ILE A 75 4.00 -17.35 4.09
C ILE A 75 4.49 -17.06 2.67
N HIS A 76 5.73 -16.59 2.51
CA HIS A 76 6.35 -16.37 1.20
C HIS A 76 6.48 -17.67 0.39
N GLU A 77 6.93 -18.76 1.02
CA GLU A 77 6.96 -20.08 0.40
C GLU A 77 5.57 -20.62 0.03
N GLU A 78 4.53 -20.30 0.79
CA GLU A 78 3.15 -20.68 0.50
C GLU A 78 2.57 -19.84 -0.65
N TYR A 79 2.78 -18.53 -0.62
CA TYR A 79 2.31 -17.58 -1.63
C TYR A 79 2.97 -17.80 -2.99
N ILE A 80 4.25 -18.22 -3.05
CA ILE A 80 4.89 -18.64 -4.31
C ILE A 80 4.17 -19.85 -4.93
N LYS A 81 3.81 -20.86 -4.12
CA LYS A 81 3.11 -22.08 -4.58
C LYS A 81 1.69 -21.74 -5.05
N GLU A 82 0.99 -20.85 -4.34
CA GLU A 82 -0.33 -20.34 -4.72
C GLU A 82 -0.27 -19.53 -6.03
N LEU A 83 0.70 -18.63 -6.18
CA LEU A 83 0.94 -17.90 -7.43
C LEU A 83 1.22 -18.84 -8.62
N GLU A 84 1.95 -19.93 -8.42
CA GLU A 84 2.17 -20.94 -9.45
C GLU A 84 0.89 -21.69 -9.83
N TYR A 85 0.01 -21.98 -8.87
CA TYR A 85 -1.29 -22.60 -9.09
C TYR A 85 -2.32 -21.67 -9.77
N LEU A 86 -2.24 -20.35 -9.52
CA LEU A 86 -3.16 -19.36 -10.09
C LEU A 86 -2.81 -18.93 -11.52
N LYS A 87 -1.52 -18.95 -11.91
CA LYS A 87 -1.04 -18.56 -13.26
C LYS A 87 -1.89 -19.13 -14.43
N PRO A 88 -2.22 -20.44 -14.49
CA PRO A 88 -2.97 -21.00 -15.61
C PRO A 88 -4.44 -20.53 -15.68
N GLN A 89 -5.04 -20.21 -14.53
CA GLN A 89 -6.46 -19.88 -14.44
C GLN A 89 -6.74 -18.49 -15.05
N LEU A 90 -5.87 -17.52 -14.74
CA LEU A 90 -5.96 -16.16 -15.27
C LEU A 90 -5.77 -16.12 -16.81
N SER A 91 -4.92 -16.99 -17.37
CA SER A 91 -4.81 -17.12 -18.83
C SER A 91 -6.10 -17.65 -19.48
N CYS A 92 -6.77 -18.65 -18.89
CA CYS A 92 -8.02 -19.19 -19.42
C CYS A 92 -9.18 -18.19 -19.35
N ASN A 93 -9.29 -17.43 -18.26
CA ASN A 93 -10.38 -16.46 -18.09
C ASN A 93 -10.32 -15.33 -19.14
N SER A 94 -9.12 -14.98 -19.64
CA SER A 94 -8.93 -13.98 -20.71
C SER A 94 -9.52 -14.38 -22.08
N SER A 95 -9.85 -15.67 -22.26
CA SER A 95 -10.48 -16.20 -23.48
C SER A 95 -12.00 -16.38 -23.40
N SER A 96 -12.62 -16.30 -22.22
CA SER A 96 -14.07 -16.56 -22.04
C SER A 96 -14.97 -15.32 -22.14
N GLU A 97 -14.45 -14.10 -21.98
CA GLU A 97 -15.27 -12.87 -22.01
C GLU A 97 -15.59 -12.33 -23.43
N LYS A 98 -15.24 -13.06 -24.50
CA LYS A 98 -15.47 -12.60 -25.89
C LYS A 98 -16.78 -13.08 -26.52
N ASP A 99 -17.40 -14.12 -25.98
CA ASP A 99 -18.52 -14.83 -26.63
C ASP A 99 -19.91 -14.44 -26.08
N LEU A 100 -20.20 -13.13 -25.98
CA LEU A 100 -21.55 -12.64 -25.68
C LEU A 100 -22.00 -11.43 -26.54
N ALA A 101 -21.72 -11.49 -27.84
CA ALA A 101 -22.31 -10.58 -28.84
C ALA A 101 -22.93 -11.37 -30.02
N SER A 102 -24.15 -11.01 -30.40
CA SER A 102 -24.96 -11.63 -31.47
C SER A 102 -26.17 -10.73 -31.79
N PRO A 103 -26.91 -10.90 -32.91
CA PRO A 103 -26.82 -11.95 -33.94
C PRO A 103 -26.81 -11.43 -35.41
N SER A 104 -26.57 -12.33 -36.39
CA SER A 104 -27.47 -12.45 -37.57
C SER A 104 -27.14 -13.61 -38.52
N ASN A 105 -28.19 -14.34 -38.96
CA ASN A 105 -28.34 -15.14 -40.20
C ASN A 105 -27.19 -15.99 -40.78
N GLY A 106 -27.39 -17.32 -40.79
CA GLY A 106 -26.65 -18.26 -41.64
C GLY A 106 -27.19 -19.70 -41.58
N GLN A 107 -28.10 -20.08 -42.49
CA GLN A 107 -28.67 -21.44 -42.50
C GLN A 107 -27.67 -22.52 -42.94
N LYS A 108 -27.61 -23.67 -42.25
CA LYS A 108 -27.83 -25.03 -42.85
C LYS A 108 -27.76 -26.21 -41.88
N LYS A 109 -28.72 -27.13 -42.08
CA LYS A 109 -28.74 -28.58 -41.74
C LYS A 109 -28.36 -29.03 -40.32
N LEU A 110 -29.41 -29.44 -39.58
CA LEU A 110 -29.32 -30.57 -38.64
C LEU A 110 -28.65 -31.79 -39.28
N LYS A 111 -27.81 -32.49 -38.50
CA LYS A 111 -27.58 -33.92 -38.64
C LYS A 111 -27.86 -34.58 -37.29
N PHE A 112 -28.84 -35.47 -37.28
CA PHE A 112 -29.22 -36.30 -36.14
C PHE A 112 -28.46 -37.62 -36.22
N CYS A 113 -28.03 -38.17 -35.08
CA CYS A 113 -27.61 -39.57 -34.96
C CYS A 113 -28.01 -40.10 -33.59
N GLN A 114 -28.28 -41.40 -33.48
CA GLN A 114 -29.02 -41.99 -32.36
C GLN A 114 -28.51 -43.42 -32.10
N LYS A 115 -28.48 -43.82 -30.82
CA LYS A 115 -28.24 -45.21 -30.32
C LYS A 115 -26.79 -45.72 -30.57
N ALA A 116 -26.32 -46.80 -29.90
CA ALA A 116 -27.05 -47.82 -29.12
C ALA A 116 -26.36 -48.25 -27.81
N GLU A 117 -27.05 -49.09 -27.04
CA GLU A 117 -26.62 -49.75 -25.80
C GLU A 117 -26.34 -51.25 -26.03
N THR A 118 -25.93 -51.98 -24.98
CA THR A 118 -25.77 -53.46 -24.88
C THR A 118 -24.67 -54.08 -25.78
N GLU A 119 -24.02 -55.22 -25.46
CA GLU A 119 -24.18 -56.24 -24.38
C GLU A 119 -22.83 -56.35 -23.59
N ASN A 120 -22.70 -56.62 -22.28
CA ASN A 120 -23.34 -57.54 -21.33
C ASN A 120 -22.75 -58.98 -21.34
N GLN A 121 -21.91 -59.32 -20.35
CA GLN A 121 -21.62 -60.72 -19.95
C GLN A 121 -21.21 -60.81 -18.46
N SER A 122 -21.69 -61.85 -17.76
CA SER A 122 -21.51 -62.08 -16.31
C SER A 122 -20.22 -62.87 -15.97
N CYS A 123 -19.82 -63.12 -14.71
CA CYS A 123 -20.46 -64.08 -13.79
C CYS A 123 -20.26 -63.77 -12.29
N ASP A 124 -21.38 -63.80 -11.56
CA ASP A 124 -21.61 -64.39 -10.22
C ASP A 124 -20.58 -64.38 -9.06
N ASN A 125 -20.99 -63.68 -7.99
CA ASN A 125 -21.28 -64.19 -6.63
C ASN A 125 -20.23 -64.98 -5.80
N LYS A 126 -19.85 -64.40 -4.64
CA LYS A 126 -20.27 -64.89 -3.28
C LYS A 126 -19.65 -64.10 -2.11
N GLY A 127 -20.36 -64.12 -0.96
CA GLY A 127 -19.74 -64.01 0.38
C GLY A 127 -20.16 -62.78 1.21
N ASN A 128 -21.06 -62.96 2.19
CA ASN A 128 -21.49 -61.92 3.14
C ASN A 128 -21.45 -62.43 4.59
N ILE A 129 -20.37 -62.10 5.32
CA ILE A 129 -20.14 -62.26 6.77
C ILE A 129 -19.08 -61.20 7.15
N GLY A 130 -19.05 -60.53 8.32
CA GLY A 130 -19.94 -60.53 9.48
C GLY A 130 -19.17 -60.57 10.81
N LEU A 131 -19.65 -59.80 11.79
CA LEU A 131 -19.25 -59.74 13.21
C LEU A 131 -17.96 -59.00 13.65
N ALA A 132 -18.18 -58.24 14.72
CA ALA A 132 -17.30 -57.35 15.46
C ALA A 132 -16.33 -58.02 16.45
N SER A 133 -15.32 -57.26 16.87
CA SER A 133 -14.98 -56.99 18.29
C SER A 133 -14.12 -55.71 18.34
N ALA A 134 -14.29 -54.71 19.21
CA ALA A 134 -14.77 -54.60 20.60
C ALA A 134 -13.70 -54.94 21.67
N ILE A 135 -13.07 -53.90 22.22
CA ILE A 135 -12.48 -53.89 23.57
C ILE A 135 -12.78 -52.54 24.23
N THR A 136 -13.27 -52.56 25.46
CA THR A 136 -13.50 -51.40 26.35
C THR A 136 -12.25 -51.21 27.26
N LEU A 137 -12.12 -50.24 28.19
CA LEU A 137 -13.06 -49.81 29.24
C LEU A 137 -12.55 -48.56 30.00
N ASP A 138 -13.48 -47.66 30.37
CA ASP A 138 -13.49 -46.73 31.52
C ASP A 138 -12.44 -45.61 31.74
N SER A 139 -12.75 -44.50 32.47
CA SER A 139 -14.02 -44.15 33.16
C SER A 139 -14.38 -42.64 33.15
N CYS A 140 -15.55 -42.35 33.73
CA CYS A 140 -16.30 -41.09 33.85
C CYS A 140 -15.60 -39.96 34.66
N THR A 141 -16.04 -38.68 34.72
CA THR A 141 -17.29 -37.96 34.34
C THR A 141 -16.92 -36.53 33.80
N ARG A 142 -17.77 -35.50 33.54
CA ARG A 142 -19.16 -35.15 33.96
C ARG A 142 -19.87 -34.22 32.94
N CYS A 143 -21.15 -33.95 33.19
CA CYS A 143 -22.02 -32.98 32.49
C CYS A 143 -21.93 -31.55 33.14
N SER A 144 -22.52 -30.46 32.63
CA SER A 144 -23.70 -30.31 31.75
C SER A 144 -23.72 -28.99 30.94
N SER A 145 -24.47 -28.96 29.83
CA SER A 145 -25.01 -27.73 29.20
C SER A 145 -26.34 -27.28 29.86
N PRO A 146 -26.87 -26.07 29.58
CA PRO A 146 -27.73 -25.87 28.39
C PRO A 146 -27.45 -24.55 27.62
N CYS A 147 -28.33 -24.18 26.68
CA CYS A 147 -28.14 -23.12 25.66
C CYS A 147 -29.16 -21.96 25.76
N SER A 148 -28.94 -20.88 24.99
CA SER A 148 -29.73 -19.63 24.86
C SER A 148 -29.63 -18.67 26.08
N THR A 149 -29.76 -17.34 25.95
CA THR A 149 -30.52 -16.52 24.99
C THR A 149 -29.79 -15.19 24.61
N PHE A 150 -30.29 -14.50 23.58
CA PHE A 150 -29.84 -13.20 23.04
C PHE A 150 -30.14 -12.01 23.98
N SER A 151 -29.26 -11.00 24.08
CA SER A 151 -29.63 -9.61 24.39
C SER A 151 -28.49 -8.61 24.12
N THR A 152 -28.84 -7.39 23.72
CA THR A 152 -27.92 -6.27 23.41
C THR A 152 -27.80 -5.28 24.58
N MET A 153 -26.62 -4.67 24.78
CA MET A 153 -26.46 -3.40 25.50
C MET A 153 -25.30 -2.59 24.92
N ASP A 154 -25.56 -1.31 24.62
CA ASP A 154 -24.54 -0.30 24.32
C ASP A 154 -23.84 0.17 25.62
N MET A 155 -22.57 0.56 25.53
CA MET A 155 -21.88 1.33 26.57
C MET A 155 -20.95 2.36 25.91
N ASP A 156 -21.37 3.62 25.96
CA ASP A 156 -20.53 4.80 25.69
C ASP A 156 -19.47 4.96 26.80
N TRP A 157 -18.26 5.40 26.44
CA TRP A 157 -17.18 5.62 27.40
C TRP A 157 -16.23 6.76 26.97
N SER A 158 -16.62 7.99 27.31
CA SER A 158 -15.75 9.16 27.23
C SER A 158 -14.64 9.16 28.29
N VAL A 159 -13.38 9.38 27.89
CA VAL A 159 -12.21 9.44 28.79
C VAL A 159 -11.68 10.88 28.91
N ASN A 160 -11.32 11.29 30.13
CA ASN A 160 -10.74 12.60 30.40
C ASN A 160 -9.21 12.62 30.16
N VAL A 161 -8.72 13.73 29.60
CA VAL A 161 -7.29 14.02 29.43
C VAL A 161 -6.62 14.24 30.79
N HIS A 162 -5.33 13.88 30.92
CA HIS A 162 -4.48 14.27 32.04
C HIS A 162 -3.11 14.82 31.59
N LEU A 163 -2.54 15.69 32.43
CA LEU A 163 -1.52 16.66 32.04
C LEU A 163 -0.07 16.13 32.20
N VAL A 164 0.80 16.53 31.27
CA VAL A 164 2.23 16.16 31.21
C VAL A 164 3.06 16.85 32.30
N THR A 165 4.04 16.13 32.85
CA THR A 165 5.15 16.70 33.65
C THR A 165 6.47 16.61 32.88
N GLN A 166 7.18 17.74 32.74
CA GLN A 166 8.42 17.87 31.97
C GLN A 166 9.68 17.43 32.72
N SER A 167 10.71 16.97 31.98
CA SER A 167 12.13 17.18 32.34
C SER A 167 13.07 16.99 31.13
N SER A 168 13.97 17.95 30.91
CA SER A 168 15.04 17.98 29.89
C SER A 168 16.36 18.43 30.58
N PRO A 169 17.52 18.69 29.92
CA PRO A 169 17.87 18.59 28.49
C PRO A 169 19.31 18.08 28.13
N SER A 170 19.55 17.77 26.83
CA SER A 170 20.84 17.99 26.08
C SER A 170 22.10 17.16 26.47
N PRO A 171 23.26 17.21 25.74
CA PRO A 171 23.60 18.02 24.54
C PRO A 171 24.33 17.32 23.35
N ALA A 172 24.57 18.12 22.28
CA ALA A 172 25.61 17.99 21.23
C ALA A 172 25.37 16.97 20.09
N LEU A 173 25.84 17.19 18.83
CA LEU A 173 26.86 18.13 18.30
C LEU A 173 26.36 18.98 17.11
N SER A 174 27.12 20.04 16.79
CA SER A 174 26.84 21.06 15.74
C SER A 174 28.06 21.36 14.85
N TYR A 175 27.87 21.65 13.56
CA TYR A 175 28.62 22.71 12.83
C TYR A 175 27.91 23.16 11.53
N ILE A 176 28.37 24.25 10.89
CA ILE A 176 27.59 25.10 9.95
C ILE A 176 28.43 25.59 8.74
N GLN A 177 27.74 25.90 7.61
CA GLN A 177 28.16 26.73 6.44
C GLN A 177 29.16 26.12 5.41
N ASN A 178 29.10 26.46 4.10
CA ASN A 178 28.72 27.71 3.41
C ASN A 178 27.92 27.57 2.08
N MET A 179 27.35 28.69 1.62
CA MET A 179 26.68 28.93 0.32
C MET A 179 27.66 29.54 -0.73
N PRO A 180 27.41 29.45 -2.06
CA PRO A 180 26.84 30.62 -2.78
C PRO A 180 25.97 30.37 -4.04
N GLN A 181 24.85 31.09 -4.11
CA GLN A 181 24.19 31.78 -5.25
C GLN A 181 24.24 31.25 -6.72
N ALA A 182 23.02 31.01 -7.26
CA ALA A 182 22.53 31.37 -8.62
C ALA A 182 23.10 30.62 -9.86
N SER A 183 22.43 30.53 -11.03
CA SER A 183 21.34 31.35 -11.59
C SER A 183 20.58 30.68 -12.77
N SER A 184 19.55 31.36 -13.29
CA SER A 184 18.90 31.23 -14.62
C SER A 184 17.73 30.23 -14.79
N VAL A 185 16.94 30.44 -15.85
CA VAL A 185 15.56 29.96 -16.06
C VAL A 185 15.31 29.70 -17.56
N SER A 186 14.50 28.69 -17.91
CA SER A 186 13.93 28.53 -19.25
C SER A 186 12.51 27.95 -19.22
N HIS A 187 11.59 28.52 -20.02
CA HIS A 187 10.22 28.01 -20.21
C HIS A 187 10.16 27.01 -21.36
N ILE A 188 9.29 25.99 -21.26
CA ILE A 188 8.77 25.23 -22.41
C ILE A 188 7.24 25.11 -22.28
N THR A 189 6.53 25.19 -23.41
CA THR A 189 5.06 25.28 -23.49
C THR A 189 4.36 23.91 -23.61
N VAL A 190 3.16 23.82 -23.04
CA VAL A 190 2.26 22.65 -23.11
C VAL A 190 1.72 22.42 -24.53
N ALA A 191 1.55 21.14 -24.91
CA ALA A 191 0.73 20.72 -26.05
C ALA A 191 -0.16 19.53 -25.64
N ASP A 192 -1.48 19.69 -25.79
CA ASP A 192 -2.49 18.66 -25.50
C ASP A 192 -2.77 17.79 -26.74
N SER A 193 -2.90 16.45 -26.57
CA SER A 193 -3.63 15.58 -27.51
C SER A 193 -3.87 14.15 -26.99
N THR A 194 -5.15 13.79 -26.90
CA THR A 194 -5.69 12.42 -27.06
C THR A 194 -5.32 11.35 -26.02
N ARG A 195 -6.14 11.25 -24.95
CA ARG A 195 -6.21 10.05 -24.10
C ARG A 195 -6.59 8.80 -24.92
N LYS A 196 -5.64 7.90 -25.14
CA LYS A 196 -5.93 6.48 -25.39
C LYS A 196 -6.09 5.76 -24.06
N TYR A 197 -6.85 4.66 -24.01
CA TYR A 197 -6.96 3.80 -22.83
C TYR A 197 -5.67 2.99 -22.63
N SER A 198 -4.60 3.65 -22.17
CA SER A 198 -3.53 2.99 -21.43
C SER A 198 -4.11 2.51 -20.10
N LYS A 199 -4.25 1.20 -19.93
CA LYS A 199 -4.60 0.61 -18.64
C LYS A 199 -3.51 1.01 -17.64
N SER A 200 -3.85 1.78 -16.61
CA SER A 200 -2.88 2.26 -15.62
C SER A 200 -2.12 1.06 -15.02
N PHE A 201 -0.81 1.21 -14.85
CA PHE A 201 0.01 0.24 -14.12
C PHE A 201 -0.21 0.33 -12.61
N PHE A 202 -0.77 1.45 -12.14
CA PHE A 202 -1.03 1.75 -10.73
C PHE A 202 -2.53 1.75 -10.47
N GLN A 203 -2.93 1.30 -9.28
CA GLN A 203 -4.33 1.38 -8.83
C GLN A 203 -4.80 2.83 -8.71
N ASP A 204 -6.11 3.06 -8.92
CA ASP A 204 -6.70 4.40 -8.82
C ASP A 204 -6.80 4.81 -7.33
N ILE A 205 -6.61 6.10 -7.07
CA ILE A 205 -6.56 6.66 -5.71
C ILE A 205 -7.64 7.73 -5.59
N HIS A 206 -8.54 7.58 -4.61
CA HIS A 206 -9.55 8.58 -4.28
C HIS A 206 -9.15 9.32 -3.00
N ILE A 207 -9.14 10.66 -3.07
CA ILE A 207 -8.88 11.56 -1.93
C ILE A 207 -10.09 12.45 -1.67
N SER A 208 -10.30 12.87 -0.43
CA SER A 208 -11.39 13.79 -0.11
C SER A 208 -11.16 15.17 -0.74
N ALA A 209 -12.22 15.79 -1.26
CA ALA A 209 -12.16 17.18 -1.75
C ALA A 209 -11.79 18.22 -0.67
N ARG A 210 -11.89 17.84 0.62
CA ARG A 210 -11.50 18.69 1.76
C ARG A 210 -10.05 18.48 2.24
N LEU A 211 -9.37 17.41 1.82
CA LEU A 211 -8.08 17.00 2.38
C LEU A 211 -7.04 18.13 2.45
N MET A 212 -6.94 18.92 1.38
CA MET A 212 -6.01 20.04 1.26
C MET A 212 -6.37 21.25 2.13
N GLU A 213 -7.67 21.54 2.30
CA GLU A 213 -8.16 22.69 3.05
C GLU A 213 -8.05 22.42 4.56
N ASP A 214 -8.57 21.27 5.01
CA ASP A 214 -8.52 20.83 6.40
C ASP A 214 -7.06 20.68 6.88
N PHE A 215 -6.15 20.18 6.02
CA PHE A 215 -4.72 20.11 6.34
C PHE A 215 -4.06 21.49 6.47
N LEU A 216 -4.39 22.45 5.60
CA LEU A 216 -3.88 23.82 5.71
C LEU A 216 -4.41 24.55 6.96
N GLU A 217 -5.62 24.23 7.43
CA GLU A 217 -6.11 24.70 8.72
C GLU A 217 -5.25 24.13 9.88
N LEU A 218 -4.99 22.82 9.88
CA LEU A 218 -4.16 22.14 10.90
C LEU A 218 -2.69 22.60 10.89
N ALA A 219 -2.15 22.97 9.74
CA ALA A 219 -0.78 23.49 9.58
C ALA A 219 -0.66 25.01 9.82
N SER A 220 -1.79 25.73 9.85
CA SER A 220 -1.87 27.20 9.76
C SER A 220 -0.91 27.95 10.69
N ASP A 221 -0.76 27.51 11.94
CA ASP A 221 0.11 28.16 12.93
C ASP A 221 1.60 27.88 12.75
N ASN A 222 1.99 26.84 12.01
CA ASN A 222 3.38 26.63 11.59
C ASN A 222 3.65 27.39 10.29
N THR A 223 2.73 27.35 9.32
CA THR A 223 2.82 28.10 8.07
C THR A 223 3.00 29.61 8.31
N LYS A 224 2.28 30.22 9.27
CA LYS A 224 2.45 31.62 9.69
C LYS A 224 3.84 31.96 10.24
N LYS A 225 4.62 30.97 10.66
CA LYS A 225 5.97 31.10 11.25
C LYS A 225 7.08 30.74 10.26
N ASP A 226 6.75 30.49 8.99
CA ASP A 226 7.65 29.89 7.99
C ASP A 226 8.20 28.54 8.46
N LEU A 227 7.33 27.68 8.99
CA LEU A 227 7.65 26.30 9.40
C LEU A 227 6.81 25.30 8.60
N GLU A 228 7.46 24.28 8.05
CA GLU A 228 6.78 23.17 7.39
C GLU A 228 5.98 22.33 8.39
N THR A 229 5.00 21.59 7.89
CA THR A 229 4.23 20.61 8.65
C THR A 229 3.91 19.45 7.73
N CYS A 230 4.00 18.22 8.23
CA CYS A 230 3.60 17.00 7.52
C CYS A 230 2.43 16.29 8.18
N GLY A 231 1.74 15.47 7.38
CA GLY A 231 0.77 14.46 7.79
C GLY A 231 0.93 13.19 6.94
N VAL A 232 0.53 12.06 7.48
CA VAL A 232 0.54 10.75 6.80
C VAL A 232 -0.85 10.46 6.25
N LEU A 233 -0.91 10.05 4.98
CA LEU A 233 -2.14 9.67 4.28
C LEU A 233 -2.33 8.16 4.40
N ALA A 234 -3.34 7.74 5.16
CA ALA A 234 -3.69 6.35 5.38
C ALA A 234 -5.01 5.99 4.66
N ALA A 235 -5.05 4.80 4.05
CA ALA A 235 -6.09 4.41 3.11
C ALA A 235 -6.48 2.94 3.21
N PHE A 236 -7.77 2.63 3.02
CA PHE A 236 -8.22 1.27 2.72
C PHE A 236 -8.16 1.01 1.21
N LEU A 237 -7.96 -0.26 0.81
CA LEU A 237 -8.11 -0.70 -0.59
C LEU A 237 -9.44 -1.43 -0.74
N LYS A 238 -10.18 -1.15 -1.82
CA LYS A 238 -11.36 -1.92 -2.21
C LYS A 238 -11.56 -1.87 -3.73
N ASP A 239 -11.95 -2.97 -4.36
CA ASP A 239 -12.24 -3.06 -5.80
C ASP A 239 -11.06 -2.57 -6.69
N ARG A 240 -9.81 -2.76 -6.23
CA ARG A 240 -8.55 -2.17 -6.76
C ARG A 240 -8.46 -0.64 -6.75
N ILE A 241 -9.24 0.04 -5.91
CA ILE A 241 -9.19 1.49 -5.69
C ILE A 241 -8.77 1.76 -4.24
N PHE A 242 -7.76 2.59 -4.06
CA PHE A 242 -7.37 3.09 -2.74
C PHE A 242 -8.24 4.29 -2.35
N TYR A 243 -8.72 4.33 -1.11
CA TYR A 243 -9.53 5.44 -0.58
C TYR A 243 -8.83 6.04 0.64
N VAL A 244 -8.23 7.23 0.48
CA VAL A 244 -7.62 7.97 1.59
C VAL A 244 -8.71 8.41 2.53
N THR A 245 -8.77 7.72 3.67
CA THR A 245 -9.82 7.81 4.67
C THR A 245 -9.31 8.33 6.00
N THR A 246 -8.00 8.48 6.16
CA THR A 246 -7.41 8.94 7.42
C THR A 246 -6.20 9.83 7.14
N LEU A 247 -6.19 11.02 7.75
CA LEU A 247 -5.07 11.93 7.81
C LEU A 247 -4.52 11.90 9.24
N ILE A 248 -3.29 11.42 9.41
CA ILE A 248 -2.62 11.43 10.71
C ILE A 248 -1.64 12.60 10.73
N ILE A 249 -1.80 13.55 11.65
CA ILE A 249 -0.80 14.60 11.89
C ILE A 249 0.10 14.11 13.03
N PRO A 250 1.32 13.63 12.76
CA PRO A 250 2.20 13.11 13.79
C PRO A 250 2.77 14.25 14.64
N LYS A 251 3.26 13.90 15.85
CA LYS A 251 4.31 14.67 16.51
C LYS A 251 5.47 14.84 15.54
N GLN A 252 6.08 16.02 15.47
CA GLN A 252 7.09 16.31 14.46
C GLN A 252 8.05 17.43 14.86
N GLU A 253 9.27 17.37 14.33
CA GLU A 253 10.24 18.46 14.36
C GLU A 253 10.18 19.22 13.03
N SER A 254 9.89 20.53 13.08
CA SER A 254 9.71 21.38 11.91
C SER A 254 10.79 22.46 11.80
N THR A 255 11.23 22.71 10.56
CA THR A 255 12.06 23.84 10.14
C THR A 255 11.37 24.58 8.99
N SER A 256 12.01 25.59 8.39
CA SER A 256 11.49 26.27 7.20
C SER A 256 11.72 25.52 5.88
N ASN A 257 12.39 24.35 5.89
CA ASN A 257 12.64 23.53 4.71
C ASN A 257 12.59 22.02 4.96
N SER A 258 12.06 21.60 6.11
CA SER A 258 11.82 20.20 6.44
C SER A 258 10.83 20.04 7.59
N CYS A 259 10.05 18.96 7.58
CA CYS A 259 9.28 18.49 8.73
C CYS A 259 9.44 16.97 8.88
N GLN A 260 10.01 16.54 10.01
CA GLN A 260 10.26 15.13 10.32
C GLN A 260 9.27 14.63 11.38
N ALA A 261 8.49 13.60 11.04
CA ALA A 261 7.65 12.89 11.98
C ALA A 261 8.49 12.19 13.08
N ILE A 262 8.01 12.22 14.32
CA ILE A 262 8.58 11.50 15.46
C ILE A 262 7.55 10.56 16.09
N ASN A 263 8.04 9.53 16.75
CA ASN A 263 7.25 8.43 17.33
C ASN A 263 6.31 7.71 16.33
N GLU A 264 6.90 7.15 15.27
CA GLU A 264 6.21 6.34 14.24
C GLU A 264 5.37 5.16 14.79
N GLU A 265 5.56 4.76 16.05
CA GLU A 265 4.76 3.74 16.72
C GLU A 265 3.31 4.19 16.96
N GLU A 266 3.06 5.48 17.24
CA GLU A 266 1.70 6.04 17.36
C GLU A 266 0.98 6.07 15.99
N ILE A 267 1.71 6.44 14.93
CA ILE A 267 1.20 6.45 13.54
C ILE A 267 0.79 5.04 13.13
N TYR A 268 1.64 4.06 13.43
CA TYR A 268 1.35 2.66 13.13
C TYR A 268 0.19 2.10 13.94
N ALA A 269 0.05 2.43 15.23
CA ALA A 269 -1.05 1.93 16.04
C ALA A 269 -2.43 2.21 15.39
N ILE A 270 -2.63 3.44 14.89
CA ILE A 270 -3.84 3.83 14.14
C ILE A 270 -3.97 3.03 12.81
N GLN A 271 -2.86 2.86 12.08
CA GLN A 271 -2.84 2.11 10.82
C GLN A 271 -3.10 0.60 11.00
N ASP A 272 -2.72 0.02 12.13
CA ASP A 272 -2.96 -1.39 12.47
C ASP A 272 -4.42 -1.60 12.91
N GLU A 273 -4.87 -0.82 13.89
CA GLU A 273 -6.24 -0.87 14.45
C GLU A 273 -7.31 -0.68 13.38
N HIS A 274 -7.08 0.21 12.42
CA HIS A 274 -7.99 0.46 11.30
C HIS A 274 -7.63 -0.32 10.00
N SER A 275 -6.56 -1.13 10.00
CA SER A 275 -6.07 -1.90 8.84
C SER A 275 -5.80 -1.04 7.57
N LEU A 276 -5.17 0.11 7.74
CA LEU A 276 -4.97 1.14 6.71
C LEU A 276 -3.53 1.17 6.17
N PHE A 277 -3.41 1.18 4.84
CA PHE A 277 -2.15 1.30 4.14
C PHE A 277 -1.59 2.73 4.25
N PRO A 278 -0.30 2.92 4.54
CA PRO A 278 0.36 4.23 4.43
C PRO A 278 0.57 4.56 2.95
N LEU A 279 -0.50 5.04 2.31
CA LEU A 279 -0.54 5.37 0.88
C LEU A 279 0.31 6.60 0.53
N GLY A 280 0.71 7.39 1.51
CA GLY A 280 1.59 8.52 1.25
C GLY A 280 1.61 9.52 2.37
N TRP A 281 1.88 10.76 1.99
CA TRP A 281 2.08 11.86 2.92
C TRP A 281 1.72 13.20 2.27
N ILE A 282 1.48 14.20 3.10
CA ILE A 282 1.15 15.57 2.71
C ILE A 282 2.02 16.52 3.53
N HIS A 283 2.61 17.56 2.91
CA HIS A 283 3.36 18.59 3.64
C HIS A 283 3.13 20.00 3.11
N THR A 284 3.53 21.00 3.90
CA THR A 284 3.50 22.42 3.50
C THR A 284 4.87 22.92 3.05
N HIS A 285 4.87 23.73 2.00
CA HIS A 285 5.91 24.69 1.64
C HIS A 285 5.40 26.10 2.01
N PRO A 286 5.71 26.65 3.19
CA PRO A 286 5.09 27.88 3.69
C PRO A 286 5.38 29.14 2.87
N SER A 287 6.52 29.19 2.19
CA SER A 287 7.01 30.35 1.43
C SER A 287 7.59 30.01 0.06
N GLN A 288 7.83 28.72 -0.22
CA GLN A 288 8.39 28.19 -1.45
C GLN A 288 7.31 27.92 -2.50
N THR A 289 7.75 27.60 -3.73
CA THR A 289 6.86 27.15 -4.81
C THR A 289 6.46 25.69 -4.63
N CYS A 290 5.46 25.25 -5.40
CA CYS A 290 5.04 23.84 -5.43
C CYS A 290 5.98 22.97 -6.31
N PHE A 291 6.91 22.28 -5.66
CA PHE A 291 7.83 21.30 -6.27
C PHE A 291 8.20 20.21 -5.25
N MET A 292 8.85 19.13 -5.67
CA MET A 292 9.44 18.14 -4.75
C MET A 292 10.90 18.50 -4.43
N SER A 293 11.22 18.75 -3.17
CA SER A 293 12.59 18.99 -2.67
C SER A 293 13.46 17.72 -2.70
N SER A 294 14.78 17.90 -2.56
CA SER A 294 15.74 16.78 -2.44
C SER A 294 15.38 15.81 -1.28
N ILE A 295 14.87 16.35 -0.17
CA ILE A 295 14.40 15.56 0.99
C ILE A 295 13.07 14.85 0.65
N ASP A 296 12.16 15.54 -0.04
CA ASP A 296 10.84 15.03 -0.42
C ASP A 296 10.98 13.85 -1.37
N LEU A 297 11.84 13.98 -2.38
CA LEU A 297 12.17 12.92 -3.34
C LEU A 297 12.73 11.69 -2.60
N HIS A 298 13.67 11.89 -1.67
CA HIS A 298 14.23 10.81 -0.84
C HIS A 298 13.25 10.18 0.16
N THR A 299 12.21 10.92 0.56
CA THR A 299 11.11 10.42 1.40
C THR A 299 10.13 9.61 0.57
N GLN A 300 9.69 10.18 -0.56
CA GLN A 300 8.80 9.56 -1.54
C GLN A 300 9.39 8.28 -2.13
N PHE A 301 10.71 8.19 -2.33
CA PHE A 301 11.39 6.96 -2.73
C PHE A 301 11.09 5.80 -1.78
N SER A 302 11.16 6.06 -0.47
CA SER A 302 10.92 5.04 0.55
C SER A 302 9.47 4.54 0.47
N TYR A 303 8.50 5.46 0.50
CA TYR A 303 7.08 5.15 0.35
C TYR A 303 6.80 4.36 -0.93
N GLN A 304 7.33 4.81 -2.07
CA GLN A 304 7.03 4.24 -3.38
C GLN A 304 7.74 2.92 -3.68
N VAL A 305 8.86 2.62 -3.00
CA VAL A 305 9.50 1.29 -2.99
C VAL A 305 8.67 0.27 -2.19
N MET A 306 7.98 0.72 -1.14
CA MET A 306 7.13 -0.14 -0.29
C MET A 306 5.72 -0.31 -0.87
N LEU A 307 5.19 0.72 -1.54
CA LEU A 307 3.86 0.75 -2.17
C LEU A 307 3.92 1.55 -3.48
N PRO A 308 3.93 0.92 -4.67
CA PRO A 308 4.17 1.59 -5.97
C PRO A 308 3.18 2.71 -6.34
N GLU A 309 1.98 2.65 -5.76
CA GLU A 309 0.93 3.66 -5.84
C GLU A 309 1.20 4.94 -5.03
N ALA A 310 2.18 4.94 -4.11
CA ALA A 310 2.26 5.97 -3.08
C ALA A 310 2.46 7.40 -3.62
N VAL A 311 1.97 8.40 -2.89
CA VAL A 311 1.93 9.81 -3.31
C VAL A 311 2.47 10.78 -2.27
N ALA A 312 3.08 11.87 -2.74
CA ALA A 312 3.43 13.04 -1.95
C ALA A 312 2.51 14.22 -2.35
N VAL A 313 1.81 14.83 -1.40
CA VAL A 313 0.99 16.02 -1.63
C VAL A 313 1.71 17.25 -1.09
N VAL A 314 2.07 18.19 -1.96
CA VAL A 314 2.77 19.43 -1.58
C VAL A 314 1.77 20.58 -1.55
N MET A 315 1.65 21.27 -0.43
CA MET A 315 0.78 22.43 -0.24
C MET A 315 1.62 23.71 -0.18
N ALA A 316 1.54 24.54 -1.22
CA ALA A 316 2.31 25.78 -1.36
C ALA A 316 1.39 27.02 -1.32
N PRO A 317 0.85 27.42 -0.16
CA PRO A 317 -0.19 28.45 -0.05
C PRO A 317 0.24 29.85 -0.53
N THR A 318 1.54 30.12 -0.66
CA THR A 318 2.10 31.36 -1.22
C THR A 318 2.37 31.31 -2.72
N ASP A 319 2.33 30.14 -3.36
CA ASP A 319 2.58 29.99 -4.79
C ASP A 319 1.36 30.45 -5.61
N SER A 320 1.47 31.65 -6.19
CA SER A 320 0.43 32.24 -7.02
C SER A 320 0.20 31.54 -8.37
N SER A 321 1.06 30.59 -8.75
CA SER A 321 0.95 29.79 -9.98
C SER A 321 0.36 28.41 -9.72
N ARG A 322 0.69 27.79 -8.58
CA ARG A 322 0.31 26.43 -8.24
C ARG A 322 0.25 26.24 -6.71
N SER A 323 -0.93 26.41 -6.12
CA SER A 323 -1.11 26.30 -4.66
C SER A 323 -0.96 24.88 -4.08
N TYR A 324 -1.01 23.84 -4.92
CA TYR A 324 -0.69 22.47 -4.51
C TYR A 324 -0.25 21.55 -5.67
N GLY A 325 0.36 20.43 -5.32
CA GLY A 325 0.73 19.36 -6.24
C GLY A 325 0.56 17.98 -5.62
N ILE A 326 0.43 16.95 -6.47
CA ILE A 326 0.30 15.56 -6.05
C ILE A 326 1.27 14.76 -6.92
N PHE A 327 2.37 14.32 -6.33
CA PHE A 327 3.55 13.85 -7.04
C PHE A 327 3.91 12.41 -6.70
N ARG A 328 4.53 11.75 -7.68
CA ARG A 328 5.21 10.46 -7.55
C ARG A 328 6.57 10.53 -8.22
N LEU A 329 7.50 9.65 -7.86
CA LEU A 329 8.71 9.46 -8.65
C LEU A 329 8.35 8.74 -9.97
N SER A 330 9.02 9.11 -11.05
CA SER A 330 8.87 8.42 -12.33
C SER A 330 9.43 7.00 -12.25
N VAL A 331 8.91 6.10 -13.10
CA VAL A 331 9.25 4.67 -13.09
C VAL A 331 9.62 4.23 -14.52
N PRO A 332 10.83 3.68 -14.75
CA PRO A 332 11.87 3.37 -13.77
C PRO A 332 12.74 4.59 -13.37
N GLY A 333 12.91 5.57 -14.26
CA GLY A 333 13.96 6.60 -14.19
C GLY A 333 14.21 7.23 -12.83
N GLY A 334 13.21 7.89 -12.23
CA GLY A 334 13.39 8.59 -10.96
C GLY A 334 13.60 7.68 -9.75
N ILE A 335 12.95 6.51 -9.73
CA ILE A 335 13.20 5.46 -8.74
C ILE A 335 14.63 4.90 -8.88
N ASP A 336 15.14 4.74 -10.09
CA ASP A 336 16.49 4.23 -10.34
C ASP A 336 17.56 5.24 -9.86
N VAL A 337 17.43 6.52 -10.22
CA VAL A 337 18.35 7.59 -9.76
C VAL A 337 18.44 7.66 -8.24
N LEU A 338 17.33 7.52 -7.51
CA LEU A 338 17.34 7.53 -6.04
C LEU A 338 17.80 6.22 -5.40
N ARG A 339 17.68 5.07 -6.08
CA ARG A 339 18.23 3.78 -5.61
C ARG A 339 19.76 3.75 -5.61
N GLU A 340 20.39 4.65 -6.36
CA GLU A 340 21.84 4.81 -6.51
C GLU A 340 22.40 6.02 -5.75
N CYS A 341 21.54 6.79 -5.07
CA CYS A 341 21.92 8.01 -4.37
C CYS A 341 22.22 7.76 -2.87
N ASP A 342 23.51 7.74 -2.52
CA ASP A 342 24.02 7.63 -1.14
C ASP A 342 24.30 9.00 -0.47
N GLU A 343 23.94 10.12 -1.12
CA GLU A 343 24.18 11.48 -0.63
C GLU A 343 23.27 11.89 0.55
N ARG A 344 23.62 12.98 1.25
CA ARG A 344 22.98 13.41 2.51
C ARG A 344 22.83 14.92 2.61
N GLY A 345 21.74 15.36 3.23
CA GLY A 345 21.35 16.77 3.25
C GLY A 345 20.77 17.20 1.90
N PHE A 346 20.65 18.51 1.66
CA PHE A 346 20.19 19.03 0.37
C PHE A 346 21.27 18.89 -0.70
N HIS A 347 20.95 18.17 -1.78
CA HIS A 347 21.80 17.96 -2.94
C HIS A 347 20.95 17.83 -4.22
N SER A 348 21.57 18.03 -5.37
CA SER A 348 20.92 17.88 -6.68
C SER A 348 21.10 16.47 -7.23
N HIS A 349 20.06 15.91 -7.83
CA HIS A 349 20.13 14.63 -8.52
C HIS A 349 20.52 14.79 -9.99
N GLN A 350 21.05 13.72 -10.59
CA GLN A 350 21.28 13.64 -12.03
C GLN A 350 19.96 13.40 -12.77
N GLU A 351 19.90 13.79 -14.04
CA GLU A 351 18.75 13.47 -14.90
C GLU A 351 18.69 11.94 -15.16
N PRO A 352 17.51 11.31 -15.10
CA PRO A 352 17.31 9.91 -15.50
C PRO A 352 17.85 9.60 -16.90
N SER A 353 18.45 8.41 -17.05
CA SER A 353 19.11 7.96 -18.29
C SER A 353 18.16 7.70 -19.47
N ASP A 354 16.85 7.62 -19.20
CA ASP A 354 15.78 7.55 -20.20
C ASP A 354 15.25 8.93 -20.64
N GLY A 355 15.72 10.02 -20.02
CA GLY A 355 15.26 11.39 -20.28
C GLY A 355 13.90 11.73 -19.64
N SER A 356 13.39 10.88 -18.74
CA SER A 356 12.22 11.20 -17.91
C SER A 356 12.56 12.25 -16.84
N PRO A 357 11.58 13.04 -16.34
CA PRO A 357 11.79 13.83 -15.13
C PRO A 357 11.92 12.90 -13.92
N ILE A 358 12.67 13.30 -12.89
CA ILE A 358 12.86 12.47 -11.67
C ILE A 358 11.56 12.27 -10.88
N TYR A 359 10.59 13.18 -10.99
CA TYR A 359 9.23 13.05 -10.47
C TYR A 359 8.20 13.61 -11.45
N GLU A 360 6.95 13.18 -11.30
CA GLU A 360 5.82 13.50 -12.17
C GLU A 360 4.52 13.68 -11.36
N ASP A 361 3.53 14.34 -11.98
CA ASP A 361 2.19 14.50 -11.42
C ASP A 361 1.39 13.18 -11.47
N CYS A 362 0.68 12.86 -10.38
CA CYS A 362 -0.09 11.63 -10.25
C CYS A 362 -1.36 11.64 -11.11
N SER A 363 -1.29 10.98 -12.27
CA SER A 363 -2.42 10.87 -13.22
C SER A 363 -3.56 9.93 -12.76
N ASN A 364 -3.33 9.11 -11.74
CA ASN A 364 -4.26 8.13 -11.16
C ASN A 364 -4.95 8.60 -9.86
N VAL A 365 -4.90 9.89 -9.53
CA VAL A 365 -5.51 10.47 -8.32
C VAL A 365 -6.79 11.24 -8.66
N TYR A 366 -7.87 10.93 -7.95
CA TYR A 366 -9.22 11.45 -8.16
C TYR A 366 -9.73 12.16 -6.91
N ILE A 367 -10.09 13.44 -7.05
CA ILE A 367 -10.70 14.22 -5.99
C ILE A 367 -12.19 13.85 -5.89
N ASN A 368 -12.60 13.32 -4.74
CA ASN A 368 -13.94 12.81 -4.48
C ASN A 368 -14.66 13.67 -3.42
N PRO A 369 -15.70 14.46 -3.79
CA PRO A 369 -16.44 15.30 -2.84
C PRO A 369 -17.32 14.52 -1.87
N ASN A 370 -17.56 13.23 -2.13
CA ASN A 370 -18.35 12.35 -1.27
C ASN A 370 -17.48 11.50 -0.32
N LEU A 371 -16.16 11.46 -0.53
CA LEU A 371 -15.26 10.74 0.36
C LEU A 371 -15.05 11.54 1.65
N ARG A 372 -15.54 10.98 2.75
CA ARG A 372 -15.20 11.43 4.10
C ARG A 372 -13.87 10.81 4.52
N PHE A 373 -13.15 11.53 5.36
CA PHE A 373 -11.93 11.06 6.00
C PHE A 373 -11.91 11.54 7.45
N GLU A 374 -11.13 10.86 8.28
CA GLU A 374 -10.94 11.13 9.70
C GLU A 374 -9.55 11.77 9.93
N ILE A 375 -9.43 12.56 10.99
CA ILE A 375 -8.22 13.33 11.31
C ILE A 375 -7.75 12.93 12.70
N PHE A 376 -6.53 12.42 12.79
CA PHE A 376 -5.87 12.04 14.04
C PHE A 376 -4.69 12.99 14.27
N ASP A 377 -4.87 14.00 15.11
CA ASP A 377 -3.81 14.93 15.49
C ASP A 377 -3.12 14.44 16.77
N LEU A 378 -1.82 14.14 16.67
CA LEU A 378 -1.02 13.51 17.74
C LEU A 378 -0.05 14.49 18.42
N ARG A 379 -0.02 15.76 18.00
CA ARG A 379 1.04 16.74 18.32
C ARG A 379 1.16 17.10 19.81
#